data_AF-A0A1H7H4P2-F1
#
_entry.id   AF-A0A1H7H4P2-F1
#
_cell.length_a   1.000
_cell.length_b   1.000
_cell.length_c   1.000
_cell.angle_alpha   90.00
_cell.angle_beta   90.00
_cell.angle_gamma   90.00
#
_symmetry.space_group_name_H-M   'P 1'
#
loop_
_entity.id
_entity.type
_entity.pdbx_description
1 polymer ?
#
loop_
_entity_poly.entity_id
_entity_poly.type
_entity_poly.pdbx_seq_one_letter_code
_entity_poly.pdbx_strand_id
1 'polypeptide(L)'
;MARPARGREFVKTAKERIASAKTVDALRAAQALLLPLEFGLSLEQTATIIGLSKSRTGKLRTRFQRIETGAEQVKTKKGLRNHARMSLEEEVKFLAPFVAQAKVTGAFPAAQLKAELERSIGRPVSTSTVYQLLRRHGLSRLAQHPQTTMLVAQAWERVGQQKET
;
A
#
# COMPACT_ATOMS: atom_id res chain seq x y z
N MET A 1 9.91 -5.77 -35.93
CA MET A 1 11.10 -6.28 -35.24
C MET A 1 10.86 -6.38 -33.74
N ALA A 2 11.31 -7.46 -33.09
CA ALA A 2 11.20 -7.62 -31.65
C ALA A 2 12.19 -6.69 -30.94
N ARG A 3 11.71 -5.85 -30.02
CA ARG A 3 12.56 -4.95 -29.24
C ARG A 3 13.48 -5.80 -28.35
N PRO A 4 14.81 -5.53 -28.31
CA PRO A 4 15.73 -6.31 -27.50
C PRO A 4 15.31 -6.30 -26.02
N ALA A 5 15.49 -7.43 -25.35
CA ALA A 5 15.22 -7.54 -23.92
C ALA A 5 16.19 -6.63 -23.14
N ARG A 6 15.64 -5.82 -22.23
CA ARG A 6 16.38 -4.90 -21.35
C ARG A 6 16.33 -5.39 -19.91
N GLY A 7 17.16 -4.83 -19.03
CA GLY A 7 17.17 -5.16 -17.59
C GLY A 7 18.11 -6.29 -17.22
N ARG A 8 19.26 -6.41 -17.91
CA ARG A 8 20.28 -7.45 -17.66
C ARG A 8 20.88 -7.36 -16.25
N GLU A 9 20.90 -6.16 -15.68
CA GLU A 9 21.30 -5.89 -14.29
C GLU A 9 20.43 -6.63 -13.25
N PHE A 10 19.16 -6.89 -13.56
CA PHE A 10 18.24 -7.56 -12.63
C PHE A 10 18.21 -9.10 -12.78
N VAL A 11 19.09 -9.69 -13.61
CA VAL A 11 19.12 -11.14 -13.85
C VAL A 11 19.42 -11.91 -12.56
N LYS A 12 20.40 -11.45 -11.77
CA LYS A 12 20.74 -12.07 -10.49
C LYS A 12 19.55 -12.03 -9.53
N THR A 13 18.94 -10.86 -9.39
CA THR A 13 17.73 -10.67 -8.56
C THR A 13 16.57 -11.53 -9.02
N ALA A 14 16.38 -11.69 -10.34
CA ALA A 14 15.34 -12.57 -10.88
C ALA A 14 15.55 -14.03 -10.48
N LYS A 15 16.79 -14.54 -10.46
CA LYS A 15 17.08 -15.89 -9.96
C LYS A 15 16.73 -16.05 -8.49
N GLU A 16 17.15 -15.10 -7.65
CA GLU A 16 16.83 -15.09 -6.22
C GLU A 16 15.32 -15.02 -5.96
N ARG A 17 14.60 -14.21 -6.76
CA ARG A 17 13.13 -14.12 -6.72
C ARG A 17 12.45 -15.42 -7.13
N ILE A 18 12.97 -16.12 -8.14
CA ILE A 18 12.44 -17.43 -8.56
C ILE A 18 12.57 -18.45 -7.41
N ALA A 19 13.73 -18.49 -6.75
CA ALA A 19 13.97 -19.41 -5.64
C ALA A 19 13.11 -19.12 -4.40
N SER A 20 12.80 -17.84 -4.14
CA SER A 20 12.08 -17.38 -2.93
C SER A 20 10.60 -17.05 -3.16
N ALA A 21 10.08 -17.17 -4.38
CA ALA A 21 8.73 -16.76 -4.74
C ALA A 21 7.66 -17.56 -3.98
N LYS A 22 6.79 -16.84 -3.25
CA LYS A 22 5.63 -17.43 -2.55
C LYS A 22 4.34 -17.40 -3.37
N THR A 23 4.34 -16.69 -4.51
CA THR A 23 3.16 -16.54 -5.36
C THR A 23 3.52 -16.83 -6.81
N VAL A 24 2.57 -17.42 -7.53
CA VAL A 24 2.74 -17.74 -8.95
C VAL A 24 2.98 -16.48 -9.77
N ASP A 25 2.33 -15.36 -9.43
CA ASP A 25 2.54 -14.10 -10.13
C ASP A 25 3.96 -13.54 -9.93
N ALA A 26 4.55 -13.69 -8.73
CA ALA A 26 5.93 -13.28 -8.47
C ALA A 26 6.93 -14.16 -9.25
N LEU A 27 6.70 -15.48 -9.26
CA LEU A 27 7.49 -16.44 -10.03
C LEU A 27 7.46 -16.09 -11.53
N ARG A 28 6.26 -15.94 -12.10
CA ARG A 28 6.06 -15.62 -13.52
C ARG A 28 6.66 -14.26 -13.89
N ALA A 29 6.62 -13.27 -12.99
CA ALA A 29 7.24 -11.97 -13.24
C ALA A 29 8.77 -12.06 -13.36
N ALA A 30 9.41 -12.82 -12.47
CA ALA A 30 10.84 -13.04 -12.51
C ALA A 30 11.26 -13.89 -13.74
N GLN A 31 10.49 -14.93 -14.07
CA GLN A 31 10.71 -15.74 -15.28
C GLN A 31 10.54 -14.92 -16.58
N ALA A 32 9.57 -14.01 -16.63
CA ALA A 32 9.35 -13.14 -17.80
C ALA A 32 10.54 -12.20 -18.07
N LEU A 33 11.37 -11.90 -17.06
CA LEU A 33 12.62 -11.19 -17.22
C LEU A 33 13.78 -12.15 -17.56
N LEU A 34 13.92 -13.23 -16.80
CA LEU A 34 15.05 -14.16 -16.90
C LEU A 34 15.12 -14.87 -18.25
N LEU A 35 13.99 -15.41 -18.72
CA LEU A 35 13.93 -16.30 -19.88
C LEU A 35 14.46 -15.64 -21.18
N PRO A 36 14.05 -14.41 -21.54
CA PRO A 36 14.62 -13.72 -22.68
C PRO A 36 16.09 -13.33 -22.54
N LEU A 37 16.54 -13.03 -21.32
CA LEU A 37 17.87 -12.44 -21.08
C LEU A 37 18.98 -13.48 -20.95
N GLU A 38 18.71 -14.62 -20.33
CA GLU A 38 19.70 -15.71 -20.20
C GLU A 38 19.63 -16.71 -21.34
N PHE A 39 18.43 -17.03 -21.81
CA PHE A 39 18.22 -18.11 -22.78
C PHE A 39 17.89 -17.60 -24.18
N GLY A 40 17.89 -16.28 -24.40
CA GLY A 40 17.62 -15.68 -25.71
C GLY A 40 16.19 -15.89 -26.22
N LEU A 41 15.26 -16.29 -25.35
CA LEU A 41 13.90 -16.63 -25.74
C LEU A 41 13.12 -15.40 -26.22
N SER A 42 12.29 -15.60 -27.25
CA SER A 42 11.36 -14.56 -27.69
C SER A 42 10.29 -14.30 -26.62
N LEU A 43 9.65 -13.13 -26.67
CA LEU A 43 8.52 -12.84 -25.77
C LEU A 43 7.35 -13.80 -25.97
N GLU A 44 7.17 -14.34 -27.18
CA GLU A 44 6.12 -15.32 -27.49
C GLU A 44 6.44 -16.68 -26.88
N GLN A 45 7.67 -17.16 -27.07
CA GLN A 45 8.15 -18.40 -26.45
C GLN A 45 8.09 -18.32 -24.92
N THR A 46 8.54 -17.20 -24.37
CA THR A 46 8.48 -16.93 -22.93
C THR A 46 7.04 -16.97 -22.42
N ALA A 47 6.11 -16.34 -23.14
CA ALA A 47 4.70 -16.32 -22.80
C ALA A 47 4.10 -17.74 -22.78
N THR A 48 4.42 -18.55 -23.78
CA THR A 48 4.02 -19.96 -23.85
C THR A 48 4.56 -20.76 -22.66
N ILE A 49 5.86 -20.62 -22.34
CA ILE A 49 6.51 -21.34 -21.23
C ILE A 49 5.86 -21.01 -19.88
N ILE A 50 5.60 -19.73 -19.61
CA ILE A 50 5.01 -19.30 -18.32
C ILE A 50 3.48 -19.44 -18.27
N GLY A 51 2.86 -19.83 -19.39
CA GLY A 51 1.42 -20.03 -19.54
C GLY A 51 0.60 -18.74 -19.55
N LEU A 52 1.11 -17.66 -20.15
CA LEU A 52 0.46 -16.35 -20.22
C LEU A 52 0.37 -15.84 -21.67
N SER A 53 -0.38 -14.76 -21.88
CA SER A 53 -0.37 -14.06 -23.17
C SER A 53 0.91 -13.23 -23.36
N LYS A 54 1.30 -12.99 -24.62
CA LYS A 54 2.44 -12.12 -24.99
C LYS A 54 2.36 -10.75 -24.32
N SER A 55 1.16 -10.13 -24.35
CA SER A 55 0.91 -8.82 -23.74
C SER A 55 1.12 -8.84 -22.22
N ARG A 56 0.57 -9.84 -21.51
CA ARG A 56 0.73 -9.95 -20.06
C ARG A 56 2.19 -10.23 -19.67
N THR A 57 2.88 -11.07 -20.42
CA THR A 57 4.31 -11.37 -20.24
C THR A 57 5.17 -10.11 -20.37
N GLY A 58 4.94 -9.31 -21.41
CA GLY A 58 5.63 -8.03 -21.59
C GLY A 58 5.36 -7.04 -20.45
N LYS A 59 4.11 -6.95 -19.98
CA LYS A 59 3.73 -6.12 -18.83
C LYS A 59 4.42 -6.59 -17.54
N LEU A 60 4.46 -7.90 -17.28
CA LEU A 60 5.12 -8.46 -16.12
C LEU A 60 6.62 -8.16 -16.10
N ARG A 61 7.30 -8.31 -17.25
CA ARG A 61 8.73 -7.97 -17.37
C ARG A 61 9.00 -6.50 -17.03
N THR A 62 8.23 -5.58 -17.60
CA THR A 62 8.39 -4.14 -17.35
C THR A 62 8.07 -3.80 -15.88
N ARG A 63 7.02 -4.41 -15.32
CA ARG A 63 6.63 -4.24 -13.92
C ARG A 63 7.70 -4.75 -12.96
N PHE A 64 8.31 -5.90 -13.26
CA PHE A 64 9.41 -6.44 -12.47
C PHE A 64 10.56 -5.43 -12.39
N GLN A 65 10.98 -4.87 -13.52
CA GLN A 65 12.02 -3.83 -13.56
C GLN A 65 11.64 -2.60 -12.73
N ARG A 66 10.38 -2.12 -12.83
CA ARG A 66 9.91 -0.97 -12.03
C ARG A 66 9.91 -1.24 -10.53
N ILE A 67 9.62 -2.48 -10.12
CA ILE A 67 9.66 -2.87 -8.72
C ILE A 67 11.11 -2.87 -8.22
N GLU A 68 12.03 -3.46 -8.98
CA GLU A 68 13.43 -3.54 -8.59
C GLU A 68 14.16 -2.17 -8.68
N THR A 69 13.71 -1.25 -9.53
CA THR A 69 14.18 0.16 -9.50
C THR A 69 13.50 1.02 -8.44
N GLY A 70 12.56 0.47 -7.65
CA GLY A 70 11.80 1.20 -6.65
C GLY A 70 10.73 2.16 -7.21
N ALA A 71 10.57 2.22 -8.54
CA ALA A 71 9.55 3.05 -9.20
C ALA A 71 8.11 2.54 -8.96
N GLU A 72 7.93 1.27 -8.59
CA GLU A 72 6.64 0.70 -8.22
C GLU A 72 6.74 -0.13 -6.95
N GLN A 73 5.97 0.23 -5.93
CA GLN A 73 5.89 -0.55 -4.69
C GLN A 73 4.89 -1.71 -4.81
N VAL A 74 5.25 -2.89 -4.29
CA VAL A 74 4.36 -4.05 -4.27
C VAL A 74 3.28 -3.84 -3.20
N LYS A 75 2.07 -3.49 -3.64
CA LYS A 75 0.92 -3.31 -2.74
C LYS A 75 0.25 -4.66 -2.45
N THR A 76 0.07 -4.99 -1.17
CA THR A 76 -0.74 -6.14 -0.77
C THR A 76 -2.23 -5.80 -0.86
N LYS A 77 -3.10 -6.80 -1.08
CA LYS A 77 -4.57 -6.57 -1.10
C LYS A 77 -5.07 -5.87 0.17
N LYS A 78 -4.49 -6.19 1.33
CA LYS A 78 -4.82 -5.56 2.62
C LYS A 78 -4.38 -4.10 2.74
N GLY A 79 -3.42 -3.67 1.92
CA GLY A 79 -2.97 -2.27 1.83
C GLY A 79 -3.66 -1.45 0.74
N LEU A 80 -4.55 -2.06 -0.05
CA LEU A 80 -5.29 -1.34 -1.07
C LEU A 80 -6.39 -0.48 -0.43
N ARG A 81 -6.41 0.80 -0.79
CA ARG A 81 -7.40 1.80 -0.35
C ARG A 81 -8.40 2.12 -1.46
N ASN A 82 -8.84 1.10 -2.21
CA ASN A 82 -9.69 1.26 -3.40
C ASN A 82 -11.05 1.93 -3.13
N HIS A 83 -11.53 1.84 -1.89
CA HIS A 83 -12.77 2.48 -1.43
C HIS A 83 -12.52 3.54 -0.35
N ALA A 84 -11.29 4.06 -0.26
CA ALA A 84 -11.02 5.16 0.65
C ALA A 84 -11.76 6.42 0.17
N ARG A 85 -12.39 7.09 1.13
CA ARG A 85 -13.22 8.28 0.89
C ARG A 85 -12.43 9.59 1.05
N MET A 86 -11.20 9.51 1.56
CA MET A 86 -10.27 10.61 1.77
C MET A 86 -8.84 10.10 1.59
N SER A 87 -7.91 10.96 1.15
CA SER A 87 -6.48 10.67 1.14
C SER A 87 -5.91 10.50 2.56
N LEU A 88 -4.69 9.95 2.73
CA LEU A 88 -4.08 9.88 4.07
C LEU A 88 -3.89 11.29 4.66
N GLU A 89 -3.49 12.24 3.83
CA GLU A 89 -3.25 13.61 4.25
C GLU A 89 -4.54 14.33 4.67
N GLU A 90 -5.62 14.13 3.92
CA GLU A 90 -6.94 14.64 4.27
C GLU A 90 -7.43 14.07 5.59
N GLU A 91 -7.25 12.76 5.83
CA GLU A 91 -7.61 12.14 7.09
C GLU A 91 -6.81 12.71 8.28
N VAL A 92 -5.52 12.99 8.10
CA VAL A 92 -4.69 13.62 9.14
C VAL A 92 -5.19 15.03 9.43
N LYS A 93 -5.47 15.83 8.40
CA LYS A 93 -6.03 17.20 8.56
C LYS A 93 -7.39 17.16 9.26
N PHE A 94 -8.23 16.20 8.90
CA PHE A 94 -9.55 16.01 9.50
C PHE A 94 -9.47 15.61 10.98
N LEU A 95 -8.51 14.76 11.36
CA LEU A 95 -8.34 14.28 12.73
C LEU A 95 -7.63 15.27 13.66
N ALA A 96 -6.80 16.16 13.12
CA ALA A 96 -6.03 17.14 13.88
C ALA A 96 -6.84 17.95 14.91
N PRO A 97 -8.00 18.57 14.57
CA PRO A 97 -8.78 19.34 15.54
C PRO A 97 -9.32 18.47 16.69
N PHE A 98 -9.78 17.25 16.41
CA PHE A 98 -10.30 16.34 17.43
C PHE A 98 -9.21 15.86 18.38
N VAL A 99 -8.00 15.65 17.86
CA VAL A 99 -6.84 15.30 18.68
C VAL A 99 -6.43 16.47 19.56
N ALA A 100 -6.42 17.70 19.05
CA ALA A 100 -6.15 18.89 19.86
C ALA A 100 -7.20 19.07 20.97
N GLN A 101 -8.48 18.91 20.65
CA GLN A 101 -9.56 18.97 21.63
C GLN A 101 -9.40 17.89 22.71
N ALA A 102 -9.12 16.64 22.32
CA ALA A 102 -8.95 15.53 23.25
C ALA A 102 -7.74 15.69 24.19
N LYS A 103 -6.68 16.40 23.76
CA LYS A 103 -5.55 16.74 24.65
C LYS A 103 -5.97 17.68 25.77
N VAL A 104 -6.90 18.60 25.50
CA VAL A 104 -7.38 19.61 26.46
C VAL A 104 -8.43 19.03 27.39
N THR A 105 -9.41 18.31 26.84
CA THR A 105 -10.54 17.77 27.62
C THR A 105 -10.23 16.42 28.28
N GLY A 106 -9.12 15.76 27.91
CA GLY A 106 -8.75 14.42 28.37
C GLY A 106 -9.56 13.28 27.75
N ALA A 107 -10.65 13.58 27.04
CA ALA A 107 -11.57 12.62 26.45
C ALA A 107 -11.73 12.84 24.93
N PHE A 108 -11.72 11.74 24.17
CA PHE A 108 -11.85 11.79 22.70
C PHE A 108 -13.32 11.76 22.25
N PRO A 109 -13.82 12.79 21.53
CA PRO A 109 -15.23 12.89 21.16
C PRO A 109 -15.58 12.03 19.93
N ALA A 110 -15.64 10.71 20.11
CA ALA A 110 -15.86 9.76 19.01
C ALA A 110 -17.23 9.93 18.30
N ALA A 111 -18.29 10.31 19.04
CA ALA A 111 -19.60 10.56 18.46
C ALA A 111 -19.62 11.81 17.56
N GLN A 112 -18.96 12.88 17.99
CA GLN A 112 -18.82 14.12 17.21
C GLN A 112 -17.99 13.87 15.94
N LEU A 113 -16.89 13.11 16.06
CA LEU A 113 -16.07 12.69 14.92
C LEU A 113 -16.91 11.96 13.85
N LYS A 114 -17.79 11.04 14.28
CA LYS A 114 -18.68 10.31 13.38
C LYS A 114 -19.62 11.27 12.63
N ALA A 115 -20.26 12.19 13.35
CA ALA A 115 -21.19 13.15 12.74
C ALA A 115 -20.50 14.04 11.71
N GLU A 116 -19.29 14.54 12.00
CA GLU A 116 -18.51 15.35 11.04
C GLU A 116 -17.99 14.53 9.86
N LEU A 117 -17.66 13.25 10.08
CA LEU A 117 -17.27 12.33 9.01
C LEU A 117 -18.45 12.05 8.07
N GLU A 118 -19.66 11.92 8.59
CA GLU A 118 -20.88 11.77 7.78
C GLU A 118 -21.21 13.04 6.99
N ARG A 119 -21.04 14.22 7.59
CA ARG A 119 -21.21 15.52 6.91
C ARG A 119 -20.23 15.72 5.77
N SER A 120 -18.94 15.47 6.01
CA SER A 120 -17.89 15.65 4.99
C SER A 120 -18.02 14.67 3.81
N ILE A 121 -18.50 13.45 4.08
CA ILE A 121 -18.70 12.42 3.05
C ILE A 121 -20.08 12.52 2.38
N GLY A 122 -21.05 13.16 3.03
CA GLY A 122 -22.43 13.29 2.56
C GLY A 122 -23.22 11.98 2.60
N ARG A 123 -22.77 10.98 3.40
CA ARG A 123 -23.41 9.66 3.52
C ARG A 123 -23.26 9.11 4.94
N PRO A 124 -24.20 8.27 5.40
CA PRO A 124 -24.06 7.60 6.68
C PRO A 124 -22.82 6.70 6.71
N VAL A 125 -22.18 6.62 7.87
CA VAL A 125 -20.94 5.89 8.10
C VAL A 125 -21.14 4.91 9.26
N SER A 126 -20.65 3.68 9.13
CA SER A 126 -20.70 2.74 10.24
C SER A 126 -19.69 3.12 11.33
N THR A 127 -19.96 2.77 12.57
CA THR A 127 -19.01 2.96 13.67
C THR A 127 -17.68 2.23 13.40
N SER A 128 -17.73 1.09 12.71
CA SER A 128 -16.52 0.35 12.29
C SER A 128 -15.61 1.16 11.35
N THR A 129 -16.17 1.99 10.45
CA THR A 129 -15.37 2.87 9.60
C THR A 129 -14.63 3.93 10.39
N VAL A 130 -15.26 4.51 11.42
CA VAL A 130 -14.63 5.45 12.35
C VAL A 130 -13.48 4.78 13.10
N TYR A 131 -13.70 3.57 13.65
CA TYR A 131 -12.63 2.82 14.30
C TYR A 131 -11.50 2.42 13.36
N GLN A 132 -11.79 2.07 12.10
CA GLN A 132 -10.78 1.78 11.09
C GLN A 132 -9.96 3.02 10.71
N LEU A 133 -10.59 4.19 10.64
CA LEU A 133 -9.90 5.48 10.46
C LEU A 133 -8.92 5.70 11.62
N LEU A 134 -9.39 5.60 12.87
CA LEU A 134 -8.54 5.77 14.05
C LEU A 134 -7.42 4.73 14.09
N ARG A 135 -7.70 3.47 13.81
CA ARG A 135 -6.71 2.38 13.78
C ARG A 135 -5.59 2.64 12.77
N ARG A 136 -5.91 3.21 11.60
CA ARG A 136 -4.91 3.52 10.55
C ARG A 136 -3.90 4.57 10.99
N HIS A 137 -4.34 5.52 11.83
CA HIS A 137 -3.50 6.59 12.39
C HIS A 137 -2.97 6.25 13.80
N GLY A 138 -3.08 4.99 14.25
CA GLY A 138 -2.60 4.58 15.58
C GLY A 138 -3.46 5.06 16.76
N LEU A 139 -4.62 5.65 16.50
CA LEU A 139 -5.50 6.31 17.49
C LEU A 139 -6.59 5.40 18.06
N SER A 140 -6.62 4.12 17.68
CA SER A 140 -7.67 3.18 18.15
C SER A 140 -7.80 3.10 19.67
N ARG A 141 -6.70 3.34 20.42
CA ARG A 141 -6.70 3.35 21.90
C ARG A 141 -7.38 4.59 22.49
N LEU A 142 -7.47 5.69 21.73
CA LEU A 142 -8.09 6.95 22.18
C LEU A 142 -9.61 6.86 22.33
N ALA A 143 -10.25 6.06 21.49
CA ALA A 143 -11.69 5.86 21.54
C ALA A 143 -12.13 4.83 22.59
N GLN A 144 -11.19 4.10 23.21
CA GLN A 144 -11.49 3.02 24.16
C GLN A 144 -11.33 3.43 25.63
N HIS A 145 -10.55 4.47 25.93
CA HIS A 145 -10.28 4.88 27.30
C HIS A 145 -10.53 6.40 27.53
N PRO A 146 -11.25 6.78 28.59
CA PRO A 146 -11.54 8.17 28.92
C PRO A 146 -10.36 8.94 29.56
N GLN A 147 -9.26 8.27 29.89
CA GLN A 147 -8.05 8.89 30.46
C GLN A 147 -6.84 8.56 29.60
N THR A 148 -6.61 9.34 28.53
CA THR A 148 -5.64 8.94 27.50
C THR A 148 -4.72 10.09 27.06
N THR A 149 -4.56 11.15 27.85
CA THR A 149 -3.81 12.37 27.48
C THR A 149 -2.34 12.09 27.09
N MET A 150 -1.65 11.17 27.76
CA MET A 150 -0.24 10.84 27.44
C MET A 150 -0.07 9.98 26.17
N LEU A 151 -1.02 9.10 25.87
CA LEU A 151 -0.96 8.23 24.68
C LEU A 151 -1.33 8.99 23.39
N VAL A 152 -2.06 10.11 23.51
CA VAL A 152 -2.41 11.01 22.39
C VAL A 152 -1.16 11.69 21.80
N ALA A 153 -0.24 12.16 22.64
CA ALA A 153 0.96 12.88 22.19
C ALA A 153 1.95 11.96 21.46
N GLN A 154 2.25 10.79 22.05
CA GLN A 154 3.21 9.84 21.50
C GLN A 154 2.73 9.16 20.21
N ALA A 155 1.42 8.94 20.05
CA ALA A 155 0.87 8.38 18.82
C ALA A 155 0.88 9.39 17.66
N TRP A 156 0.61 10.67 17.94
CA TRP A 156 0.57 11.72 16.93
C TRP A 156 1.96 12.09 16.42
N GLU A 157 2.99 12.08 17.28
CA GLU A 157 4.39 12.26 16.87
C GLU A 157 4.87 11.16 15.91
N ARG A 158 4.46 9.90 16.13
CA ARG A 158 4.79 8.78 15.24
C ARG A 158 4.12 8.87 13.87
N VAL A 159 2.90 9.40 13.80
CA VAL A 159 2.21 9.68 12.52
C VAL A 159 2.88 10.84 11.77
N GLY A 160 3.44 11.81 12.51
CA GLY A 160 4.27 12.88 11.96
C GLY A 160 5.59 12.37 11.38
N GLN A 161 6.27 11.43 12.05
CA GLN A 161 7.58 10.91 11.62
C GLN A 161 7.52 9.87 10.49
N GLN A 162 6.38 9.20 10.25
CA GLN A 162 6.19 8.39 9.03
C GLN A 162 6.09 9.23 7.74
N LYS A 163 6.20 10.56 7.81
CA LYS A 163 6.32 11.44 6.64
C LYS A 163 7.74 11.50 6.03
N GLU A 164 8.76 10.95 6.69
CA GLU A 164 10.18 11.12 6.29
C GLU A 164 10.87 9.84 5.78
N THR A 165 10.15 8.73 5.57
CA THR A 165 10.69 7.48 5.00
C THR A 165 9.79 6.91 3.92
#